data_AF-A0A8J4FBD9-F1
#
_entry.id   AF-A0A8J4FBD9-F1
#
_cell.length_a   1.000
_cell.length_b   1.000
_cell.length_c   1.000
_cell.angle_alpha   90.00
_cell.angle_beta   90.00
_cell.angle_gamma   90.00
#
_symmetry.space_group_name_H-M   'P 1'
#
loop_
_entity.id
_entity.type
_entity.pdbx_description
1 polymer ?
#
loop_
_entity_poly.entity_id
_entity_poly.type
_entity_poly.pdbx_seq_one_letter_code
_entity_poly.pdbx_strand_id
1 'polypeptide(L)'
;WQSMVAVSPYLYNHAKRFKSVTCSLHLSQTENGPARAERSNMALPLLGAFALGVAVAIGIRKGVNTFLNNLRKEGKLEDATQENGVVALPLPADKPAWKPAKVVMQPHPDWKPGDPQPCPISGKSEFHLVDADTTPASEMYPLVISAAVPRPVAFISTVDELGIVNLAPYSFFNAMGFNPPTVAIGLCHSASRPEGKKDTLRNIEQTREFVVNIISEWFVEAANHTCGDYPPGVDEMKLSGLNPLPSTKVKPPRVAESAVHLECKLREIHEVHDTSGAVTTSIVIGQVVAFHIAAAVAGRSPSGKLVVDMTRLAPVARCGGITYARCTELYDMARPNKDGQYPQPSTSPAPAPTKT
;
A
#
# COMPACT_ATOMS: atom_id res chain seq x y z
N TRP A 1 -9.98 -14.90 25.16
CA TRP A 1 -10.60 -14.26 26.34
C TRP A 1 -9.56 -14.17 27.46
N GLN A 2 -8.67 -13.18 27.34
CA GLN A 2 -7.88 -12.56 28.41
C GLN A 2 -7.07 -11.45 27.73
N SER A 3 -7.06 -10.27 28.35
CA SER A 3 -6.36 -9.02 27.96
C SER A 3 -7.26 -7.90 27.41
N MET A 4 -8.12 -7.35 28.28
CA MET A 4 -8.51 -5.94 28.27
C MET A 4 -9.23 -5.62 29.59
N VAL A 5 -8.47 -5.40 30.66
CA VAL A 5 -8.97 -4.76 31.89
C VAL A 5 -8.06 -3.58 32.17
N ALA A 6 -8.49 -2.40 31.73
CA ALA A 6 -7.98 -1.12 32.21
C ALA A 6 -8.99 0.00 31.89
N VAL A 7 -10.16 -0.01 32.54
CA VAL A 7 -11.00 1.20 32.66
C VAL A 7 -11.67 1.23 34.04
N SER A 8 -11.13 2.09 34.91
CA SER A 8 -11.70 2.89 36.02
C SER A 8 -12.80 2.31 36.98
N PRO A 9 -12.71 2.50 38.32
CA PRO A 9 -13.65 1.97 39.33
C PRO A 9 -15.09 2.52 39.30
N TYR A 10 -15.43 3.44 38.39
CA TYR A 10 -16.70 4.16 38.43
C TYR A 10 -17.89 3.38 37.83
N LEU A 11 -17.63 2.36 37.00
CA LEU A 11 -18.68 1.54 36.35
C LEU A 11 -19.15 0.34 37.19
N TYR A 12 -18.40 -0.04 38.23
CA TYR A 12 -18.73 -1.18 39.10
C TYR A 12 -19.92 -0.91 40.04
N ASN A 13 -20.13 0.35 40.44
CA ASN A 13 -21.18 0.71 41.41
C ASN A 13 -22.58 0.89 40.80
N HIS A 14 -22.72 0.98 39.48
CA HIS A 14 -24.04 1.11 38.82
C HIS A 14 -24.68 -0.23 38.42
N ALA A 15 -23.91 -1.33 38.42
CA ALA A 15 -24.39 -2.67 38.06
C ALA A 15 -25.09 -3.42 39.21
N LYS A 16 -25.12 -2.89 40.44
CA LYS A 16 -25.75 -3.53 41.61
C LYS A 16 -27.27 -3.34 41.74
N ARG A 17 -27.94 -2.65 40.81
CA ARG A 17 -29.39 -2.33 40.91
C ARG A 17 -30.35 -3.22 40.13
N PHE A 18 -29.88 -4.28 39.46
CA PHE A 18 -30.76 -5.30 38.87
C PHE A 18 -30.42 -6.68 39.43
N LYS A 19 -31.10 -7.07 40.51
CA LYS A 19 -31.16 -8.47 40.97
C LYS A 19 -32.49 -9.08 40.53
N SER A 20 -32.42 -10.39 40.22
CA SER A 20 -33.50 -11.38 40.23
C SER A 20 -34.36 -11.52 38.96
N VAL A 21 -33.89 -12.35 38.02
CA VAL A 21 -34.69 -13.48 37.52
C VAL A 21 -33.74 -14.69 37.39
N THR A 22 -33.75 -15.56 38.40
CA THR A 22 -33.17 -16.90 38.35
C THR A 22 -34.16 -17.84 37.68
N CYS A 23 -33.76 -18.55 36.63
CA CYS A 23 -34.45 -19.76 36.19
C CYS A 23 -33.44 -20.91 36.25
N SER A 24 -33.61 -21.76 37.26
CA SER A 24 -32.84 -22.99 37.47
C SER A 24 -33.35 -24.07 36.51
N LEU A 25 -32.48 -24.68 35.72
CA LEU A 25 -32.76 -25.93 35.02
C LEU A 25 -32.15 -27.09 35.82
N HIS A 26 -33.01 -27.97 36.33
CA HIS A 26 -32.67 -29.30 36.83
C HIS A 26 -33.04 -30.34 35.77
N LEU A 27 -32.18 -31.35 35.63
CA LEU A 27 -32.22 -32.46 34.67
C LEU A 27 -33.40 -33.42 34.87
N SER A 28 -33.90 -34.01 33.79
CA SER A 28 -34.31 -35.43 33.79
C SER A 28 -34.21 -36.04 32.38
N GLN A 29 -33.48 -37.16 32.28
CA GLN A 29 -33.48 -38.07 31.13
C GLN A 29 -34.73 -38.95 31.12
N THR A 30 -35.30 -39.25 29.94
CA THR A 30 -36.00 -40.52 29.63
C THR A 30 -35.99 -40.80 28.11
N GLU A 31 -35.94 -42.08 27.76
CA GLU A 31 -35.75 -42.68 26.42
C GLU A 31 -37.02 -42.80 25.54
N ASN A 32 -36.78 -43.10 24.24
CA ASN A 32 -37.59 -43.85 23.24
C ASN A 32 -38.77 -43.20 22.45
N GLY A 33 -38.64 -43.21 21.11
CA GLY A 33 -39.74 -43.45 20.13
C GLY A 33 -40.22 -42.26 19.25
N PRO A 34 -40.47 -42.42 17.93
CA PRO A 34 -40.66 -41.29 17.00
C PRO A 34 -42.12 -41.03 16.53
N ALA A 35 -42.50 -39.75 16.33
CA ALA A 35 -43.62 -39.35 15.46
C ALA A 35 -43.59 -37.87 15.02
N ARG A 36 -43.45 -37.68 13.70
CA ARG A 36 -44.13 -36.75 12.76
C ARG A 36 -44.72 -35.40 13.27
N ALA A 37 -44.09 -34.31 12.79
CA ALA A 37 -44.59 -33.03 12.27
C ALA A 37 -45.77 -32.29 12.95
N GLU A 38 -45.46 -31.15 13.59
CA GLU A 38 -46.31 -29.96 13.63
C GLU A 38 -45.45 -28.69 13.48
N ARG A 39 -45.80 -27.83 12.52
CA ARG A 39 -45.24 -26.47 12.36
C ARG A 39 -45.90 -25.57 13.40
N SER A 40 -45.13 -25.01 14.33
CA SER A 40 -45.59 -23.90 15.19
C SER A 40 -44.49 -22.85 15.37
N ASN A 41 -44.93 -21.59 15.42
CA ASN A 41 -44.15 -20.37 15.29
C ASN A 41 -43.09 -20.18 16.39
N MET A 42 -41.82 -20.37 16.06
CA MET A 42 -40.68 -19.84 16.83
C MET A 42 -40.12 -18.60 16.11
N ALA A 43 -40.76 -17.45 16.26
CA ALA A 43 -40.23 -16.18 15.73
C ALA A 43 -40.41 -14.96 16.65
N LEU A 44 -41.00 -15.10 17.84
CA LEU A 44 -41.28 -13.95 18.73
C LEU A 44 -40.24 -13.65 19.85
N PRO A 45 -39.42 -14.58 20.38
CA PRO A 45 -38.50 -14.23 21.46
C PRO A 45 -37.19 -13.55 20.99
N LEU A 46 -36.77 -13.76 19.74
CA LEU A 46 -35.52 -13.22 19.19
C LEU A 46 -35.62 -11.75 18.77
N LEU A 47 -36.80 -11.31 18.30
CA LEU A 47 -37.08 -9.91 17.96
C LEU A 47 -37.11 -9.00 19.20
N GLY A 48 -37.61 -9.51 20.34
CA GLY A 48 -37.65 -8.76 21.61
C GLY A 48 -36.27 -8.48 22.21
N ALA A 49 -35.36 -9.47 22.16
CA ALA A 49 -33.98 -9.31 22.63
C ALA A 49 -33.17 -8.34 21.75
N PHE A 50 -33.40 -8.35 20.43
CA PHE A 50 -32.76 -7.43 19.50
C PHE A 50 -33.26 -5.99 19.67
N ALA A 51 -34.58 -5.80 19.84
CA ALA A 51 -35.18 -4.49 20.07
C ALA A 51 -34.71 -3.87 21.41
N LEU A 52 -34.56 -4.68 22.47
CA LEU A 52 -34.05 -4.22 23.76
C LEU A 52 -32.56 -3.86 23.70
N GLY A 53 -31.75 -4.65 22.99
CA GLY A 53 -30.34 -4.34 22.75
C GLY A 53 -30.13 -3.05 21.95
N VAL A 54 -30.96 -2.82 20.93
CA VAL A 54 -30.96 -1.57 20.14
C VAL A 54 -31.44 -0.38 20.98
N ALA A 55 -32.48 -0.55 21.81
CA ALA A 55 -32.97 0.51 22.70
C ALA A 55 -31.94 0.91 23.77
N VAL A 56 -31.21 -0.06 24.36
CA VAL A 56 -30.12 0.19 25.31
C VAL A 56 -28.95 0.89 24.62
N ALA A 57 -28.55 0.47 23.41
CA ALA A 57 -27.49 1.13 22.64
C ALA A 57 -27.86 2.57 22.23
N ILE A 58 -29.12 2.81 21.84
CA ILE A 58 -29.63 4.16 21.54
C ILE A 58 -29.68 5.01 22.82
N GLY A 59 -30.09 4.44 23.95
CA GLY A 59 -30.10 5.11 25.25
C GLY A 59 -28.70 5.52 25.73
N ILE A 60 -27.72 4.63 25.60
CA ILE A 60 -26.30 4.91 25.89
C ILE A 60 -25.77 6.00 24.95
N ARG A 61 -26.08 5.92 23.65
CA ARG A 61 -25.65 6.93 22.66
C ARG A 61 -26.25 8.32 22.93
N LYS A 62 -27.54 8.38 23.31
CA LYS A 62 -28.20 9.64 23.71
C LYS A 62 -27.62 10.19 25.03
N GLY A 63 -27.34 9.33 26.00
CA GLY A 63 -26.72 9.70 27.28
C GLY A 63 -25.32 10.27 27.10
N VAL A 64 -24.49 9.61 26.28
CA VAL A 64 -23.13 10.06 25.94
C VAL A 64 -23.18 11.39 25.17
N ASN A 65 -24.06 11.54 24.18
CA ASN A 65 -24.18 12.81 23.44
C ASN A 65 -24.67 13.97 24.31
N THR A 66 -25.57 13.70 25.27
CA THR A 66 -26.05 14.73 26.21
C THR A 66 -24.96 15.14 27.19
N PHE A 67 -24.17 14.17 27.67
CA PHE A 67 -23.00 14.42 28.52
C PHE A 67 -21.90 15.22 27.80
N LEU A 68 -21.58 14.86 26.55
CA LEU A 68 -20.61 15.59 25.73
C LEU A 68 -21.09 17.01 25.40
N ASN A 69 -22.40 17.20 25.16
CA ASN A 69 -22.98 18.53 24.94
C ASN A 69 -22.96 19.41 26.20
N ASN A 70 -23.14 18.82 27.38
CA ASN A 70 -23.01 19.55 28.64
C ASN A 70 -21.54 19.94 28.92
N LEU A 71 -20.58 19.05 28.62
CA LEU A 71 -19.15 19.37 28.71
C LEU A 71 -18.71 20.48 27.73
N ARG A 72 -19.32 20.53 26.54
CA ARG A 72 -19.16 21.62 25.56
C ARG A 72 -19.70 22.95 26.08
N LYS A 73 -20.88 22.95 26.71
CA LYS A 73 -21.48 24.15 27.32
C LYS A 73 -20.68 24.68 28.52
N GLU A 74 -19.99 23.80 29.23
CA GLU A 74 -19.14 24.15 30.37
C GLU A 74 -17.72 24.62 29.97
N GLY A 75 -17.39 24.67 28.67
CA GLY A 75 -16.06 25.10 28.19
C GLY A 75 -14.91 24.16 28.56
N LYS A 76 -15.21 22.92 28.98
CA LYS A 76 -14.22 21.89 29.37
C LYS A 76 -13.84 20.96 28.22
N LEU A 77 -14.42 21.18 27.04
CA LEU A 77 -14.09 20.51 25.79
C LEU A 77 -13.80 21.62 24.76
N GLU A 78 -12.53 21.82 24.40
CA GLU A 78 -12.19 22.67 23.26
C GLU A 78 -12.62 21.95 21.97
N ASP A 79 -13.21 22.71 21.04
CA ASP A 79 -13.59 22.19 19.73
C ASP A 79 -12.32 21.80 18.97
N ALA A 80 -12.05 20.49 18.90
CA ALA A 80 -11.25 19.96 17.83
C ALA A 80 -11.99 20.29 16.52
N THR A 81 -11.53 21.31 15.82
CA THR A 81 -11.96 21.60 14.45
C THR A 81 -11.66 20.37 13.62
N GLN A 82 -12.72 19.60 13.38
CA GLN A 82 -12.72 18.42 12.54
C GLN A 82 -12.74 18.88 11.07
N GLU A 83 -11.69 19.56 10.63
CA GLU A 83 -11.34 19.60 9.21
C GLU A 83 -10.68 18.25 8.91
N ASN A 84 -11.43 17.39 8.21
CA ASN A 84 -11.00 16.13 7.58
C ASN A 84 -9.81 15.44 8.27
N GLY A 85 -10.09 14.41 9.08
CA GLY A 85 -9.13 13.57 9.82
C GLY A 85 -8.03 12.92 8.96
N VAL A 86 -7.17 13.74 8.41
CA VAL A 86 -5.92 13.47 7.75
C VAL A 86 -4.90 14.01 8.73
N VAL A 87 -4.35 13.14 9.57
CA VAL A 87 -3.06 13.45 10.18
C VAL A 87 -2.06 13.39 9.01
N ALA A 88 -2.00 14.47 8.24
CA ALA A 88 -0.90 14.69 7.32
C ALA A 88 0.31 14.85 8.23
N LEU A 89 1.10 13.78 8.36
CA LEU A 89 2.40 13.90 8.97
C LEU A 89 3.12 15.00 8.18
N PRO A 90 3.53 16.11 8.82
CA PRO A 90 4.28 17.13 8.12
C PRO A 90 5.55 16.46 7.61
N LEU A 91 5.67 16.31 6.29
CA LEU A 91 6.95 16.00 5.66
C LEU A 91 7.94 17.04 6.20
N PRO A 92 9.13 16.63 6.68
CA PRO A 92 10.00 17.50 7.48
C PRO A 92 10.25 18.82 6.76
N ALA A 93 9.70 19.89 7.34
CA ALA A 93 9.36 21.09 6.59
C ALA A 93 10.56 21.90 6.10
N ASP A 94 11.75 21.80 6.72
CA ASP A 94 12.79 22.80 6.44
C ASP A 94 14.20 22.28 6.17
N LYS A 95 14.46 20.98 6.36
CA LYS A 95 15.67 20.28 5.88
C LYS A 95 15.34 18.80 5.73
N PRO A 96 15.27 18.25 4.50
CA PRO A 96 15.14 16.80 4.37
C PRO A 96 16.33 16.12 5.07
N ALA A 97 16.08 15.06 5.83
CA ALA A 97 17.14 14.22 6.39
C ALA A 97 17.94 13.48 5.29
N TRP A 98 17.47 13.55 4.04
CA TRP A 98 18.08 12.95 2.85
C TRP A 98 18.68 14.02 1.93
N LYS A 99 19.57 13.61 1.04
CA LYS A 99 20.17 14.50 0.03
C LYS A 99 19.21 14.61 -1.17
N PRO A 100 18.67 15.80 -1.50
CA PRO A 100 17.86 15.98 -2.70
C PRO A 100 18.63 15.60 -3.96
N ALA A 101 17.92 15.07 -4.96
CA ALA A 101 18.55 14.75 -6.22
C ALA A 101 18.98 16.03 -6.95
N LYS A 102 20.12 15.99 -7.63
CA LYS A 102 20.63 17.11 -8.43
C LYS A 102 20.44 16.82 -9.91
N VAL A 103 20.02 17.82 -10.66
CA VAL A 103 20.05 17.75 -12.12
C VAL A 103 21.46 18.11 -12.59
N VAL A 104 22.10 17.18 -13.28
CA VAL A 104 23.46 17.26 -13.85
C VAL A 104 23.37 17.19 -15.38
N MET A 105 24.50 17.43 -16.05
CA MET A 105 24.58 17.23 -17.50
C MET A 105 24.57 15.74 -17.85
N GLN A 106 24.16 15.43 -19.08
CA GLN A 106 24.29 14.08 -19.62
C GLN A 106 25.75 13.59 -19.60
N PRO A 107 26.00 12.27 -19.51
CA PRO A 107 27.36 11.72 -19.41
C PRO A 107 28.30 12.08 -20.57
N HIS A 108 27.75 12.31 -21.77
CA HIS A 108 28.49 12.66 -22.97
C HIS A 108 27.85 13.90 -23.63
N PRO A 109 28.09 15.10 -23.10
CA PRO A 109 27.41 16.32 -23.56
C PRO A 109 27.79 16.71 -25.00
N ASP A 110 28.98 16.33 -25.44
CA ASP A 110 29.52 16.67 -26.75
C ASP A 110 29.23 15.64 -27.85
N TRP A 111 28.58 14.50 -27.50
CA TRP A 111 28.24 13.46 -28.48
C TRP A 111 27.17 13.93 -29.46
N LYS A 112 27.36 13.62 -30.74
CA LYS A 112 26.43 13.99 -31.82
C LYS A 112 25.94 12.75 -32.58
N PRO A 113 24.75 12.82 -33.21
CA PRO A 113 24.30 11.77 -34.13
C PRO A 113 25.37 11.41 -35.14
N GLY A 114 25.78 10.13 -35.15
CA GLY A 114 26.83 9.60 -36.02
C GLY A 114 28.20 9.42 -35.35
N ASP A 115 28.44 10.03 -34.18
CA ASP A 115 29.67 9.82 -33.43
C ASP A 115 29.71 8.41 -32.81
N PRO A 116 30.89 7.76 -32.76
CA PRO A 116 31.03 6.51 -32.05
C PRO A 116 30.72 6.70 -30.56
N GLN A 117 29.95 5.80 -29.98
CA GLN A 117 29.65 5.83 -28.55
C GLN A 117 30.87 5.35 -27.75
N PRO A 118 31.34 6.11 -26.73
CA PRO A 118 32.36 5.62 -25.81
C PRO A 118 31.90 4.31 -25.14
N CYS A 119 32.65 3.23 -25.37
CA CYS A 119 32.34 1.91 -24.85
C CYS A 119 33.52 1.41 -24.01
N PRO A 120 33.50 1.53 -22.67
CA PRO A 120 34.64 1.20 -21.82
C PRO A 120 34.97 -0.30 -21.77
N ILE A 121 34.10 -1.14 -22.32
CA ILE A 121 34.30 -2.60 -22.39
C ILE A 121 34.89 -3.07 -23.74
N SER A 122 35.08 -2.16 -24.71
CA SER A 122 35.67 -2.53 -26.01
C SER A 122 37.11 -3.05 -25.82
N GLY A 123 37.34 -4.33 -26.11
CA GLY A 123 38.65 -4.99 -25.98
C GLY A 123 38.75 -6.06 -24.88
N LYS A 124 37.75 -6.19 -24.00
CA LYS A 124 37.59 -7.31 -23.05
C LYS A 124 36.34 -8.11 -23.45
N SER A 125 36.43 -8.83 -24.56
CA SER A 125 35.27 -9.34 -25.31
C SER A 125 34.79 -10.74 -24.91
N GLU A 126 35.19 -11.25 -23.74
CA GLU A 126 34.69 -12.53 -23.27
C GLU A 126 33.35 -12.34 -22.56
N PHE A 127 32.28 -12.81 -23.21
CA PHE A 127 30.95 -12.87 -22.63
C PHE A 127 30.74 -14.22 -21.95
N HIS A 128 30.20 -14.21 -20.74
CA HIS A 128 29.67 -15.42 -20.11
C HIS A 128 28.29 -15.72 -20.68
N LEU A 129 28.18 -16.79 -21.45
CA LEU A 129 26.89 -17.32 -21.88
C LEU A 129 26.28 -18.14 -20.74
N VAL A 130 25.07 -17.79 -20.33
CA VAL A 130 24.26 -18.62 -19.43
C VAL A 130 22.99 -18.98 -20.20
N ASP A 131 22.81 -20.27 -20.45
CA ASP A 131 21.66 -20.80 -21.17
C ASP A 131 20.49 -21.05 -20.21
N ALA A 132 19.37 -20.39 -20.49
CA ALA A 132 18.16 -20.45 -19.67
C ALA A 132 17.49 -21.83 -19.65
N ASP A 133 17.69 -22.63 -20.70
CA ASP A 133 17.04 -23.93 -20.82
C ASP A 133 17.78 -25.02 -20.04
N THR A 134 19.08 -24.82 -19.78
CA THR A 134 19.96 -25.83 -19.17
C THR A 134 20.45 -25.46 -17.77
N THR A 135 20.27 -24.22 -17.34
CA THR A 135 20.75 -23.75 -16.03
C THR A 135 19.62 -23.75 -14.98
N PRO A 136 19.87 -24.22 -13.74
CA PRO A 136 18.85 -24.25 -12.69
C PRO A 136 18.28 -22.87 -12.33
N ALA A 137 17.00 -22.83 -11.96
CA ALA A 137 16.30 -21.60 -11.59
C ALA A 137 16.96 -20.82 -10.42
N SER A 138 17.61 -21.53 -9.49
CA SER A 138 18.35 -20.92 -8.37
C SER A 138 19.52 -20.05 -8.82
N GLU A 139 20.14 -20.39 -9.96
CA GLU A 139 21.23 -19.62 -10.56
C GLU A 139 20.70 -18.51 -11.48
N MET A 140 19.51 -18.71 -12.06
CA MET A 140 18.82 -17.69 -12.86
C MET A 140 18.33 -16.52 -12.03
N TYR A 141 17.79 -16.78 -10.83
CA TYR A 141 17.20 -15.73 -10.01
C TYR A 141 18.17 -14.56 -9.73
N PRO A 142 19.42 -14.78 -9.28
CA PRO A 142 20.42 -13.72 -9.12
C PRO A 142 20.68 -12.92 -10.41
N LEU A 143 20.73 -13.59 -11.57
CA LEU A 143 20.96 -12.94 -12.86
C LEU A 143 19.79 -12.02 -13.22
N VAL A 144 18.56 -12.51 -13.14
CA VAL A 144 17.36 -11.72 -13.45
C VAL A 144 17.29 -10.47 -12.57
N ILE A 145 17.47 -10.61 -11.26
CA ILE A 145 17.35 -9.47 -10.33
C ILE A 145 18.58 -8.55 -10.32
N SER A 146 19.72 -8.95 -10.88
CA SER A 146 20.91 -8.09 -10.96
C SER A 146 21.05 -7.41 -12.32
N ALA A 147 20.54 -8.03 -13.39
CA ALA A 147 20.56 -7.47 -14.74
C ALA A 147 19.42 -6.46 -14.97
N ALA A 148 18.21 -6.76 -14.49
CA ALA A 148 17.07 -5.84 -14.59
C ALA A 148 17.09 -4.86 -13.41
N VAL A 149 17.96 -3.84 -13.47
CA VAL A 149 18.14 -2.82 -12.43
C VAL A 149 18.34 -1.42 -13.05
N PRO A 150 18.09 -0.33 -12.29
CA PRO A 150 17.42 -0.28 -11.00
C PRO A 150 15.91 -0.55 -11.14
N ARG A 151 15.31 -1.28 -10.19
CA ARG A 151 13.86 -1.57 -10.20
C ARG A 151 13.12 -0.62 -9.27
N PRO A 152 12.00 -0.01 -9.73
CA PRO A 152 11.10 0.68 -8.80
C PRO A 152 10.46 -0.34 -7.85
N VAL A 153 10.09 0.12 -6.66
CA VAL A 153 9.47 -0.73 -5.64
C VAL A 153 8.02 -0.29 -5.44
N ALA A 154 7.07 -1.18 -5.76
CA ALA A 154 5.68 -1.02 -5.36
C ALA A 154 5.54 -1.44 -3.90
N PHE A 155 5.19 -0.49 -3.03
CA PHE A 155 4.85 -0.80 -1.64
C PHE A 155 3.34 -0.94 -1.52
N ILE A 156 2.88 -2.18 -1.44
CA ILE A 156 1.48 -2.51 -1.70
C ILE A 156 0.74 -2.72 -0.39
N SER A 157 -0.27 -1.88 -0.16
CA SER A 157 -1.27 -2.12 0.89
C SER A 157 -2.51 -2.79 0.30
N THR A 158 -2.98 -3.80 0.99
CA THR A 158 -4.23 -4.52 0.72
C THR A 158 -5.02 -4.67 2.02
N VAL A 159 -6.29 -5.05 1.91
CA VAL A 159 -7.08 -5.51 3.05
C VAL A 159 -7.66 -6.89 2.75
N ASP A 160 -7.78 -7.74 3.76
CA ASP A 160 -8.53 -8.98 3.65
C ASP A 160 -10.05 -8.74 3.79
N GLU A 161 -10.86 -9.81 3.74
CA GLU A 161 -12.32 -9.73 3.91
C GLU A 161 -12.77 -9.28 5.31
N LEU A 162 -11.91 -9.44 6.32
CA LEU A 162 -12.14 -9.01 7.70
C LEU A 162 -11.68 -7.56 7.94
N GLY A 163 -11.05 -6.92 6.94
CA GLY A 163 -10.52 -5.57 7.02
C GLY A 163 -9.14 -5.46 7.65
N ILE A 164 -8.43 -6.58 7.85
CA ILE A 164 -7.04 -6.57 8.33
C ILE A 164 -6.14 -6.09 7.19
N VAL A 165 -5.31 -5.10 7.50
CA VAL A 165 -4.36 -4.51 6.55
C VAL A 165 -3.16 -5.45 6.40
N ASN A 166 -2.73 -5.64 5.16
CA ASN A 166 -1.46 -6.26 4.81
C ASN A 166 -0.61 -5.27 4.02
N LEU A 167 0.70 -5.23 4.27
CA LEU A 167 1.61 -4.26 3.63
C LEU A 167 2.96 -4.89 3.26
N ALA A 168 3.30 -4.93 1.98
CA ALA A 168 4.56 -5.55 1.52
C ALA A 168 5.20 -4.87 0.29
N PRO A 169 6.55 -4.81 0.20
CA PRO A 169 7.25 -4.27 -0.95
C PRO A 169 7.49 -5.31 -2.06
N TYR A 170 7.32 -4.90 -3.32
CA TYR A 170 7.53 -5.71 -4.52
C TYR A 170 8.32 -4.93 -5.57
N SER A 171 9.43 -5.50 -6.04
CA SER A 171 10.30 -4.84 -7.03
C SER A 171 10.08 -5.31 -8.47
N PHE A 172 9.23 -6.31 -8.71
CA PHE A 172 8.81 -6.69 -10.07
C PHE A 172 7.63 -5.81 -10.47
N PHE A 173 7.87 -4.50 -10.60
CA PHE A 173 6.84 -3.49 -10.76
C PHE A 173 7.17 -2.52 -11.89
N ASN A 174 6.17 -2.13 -12.68
CA ASN A 174 6.28 -0.98 -13.60
C ASN A 174 4.91 -0.42 -14.03
N ALA A 175 4.93 0.76 -14.65
CA ALA A 175 3.80 1.31 -15.39
C ALA A 175 3.66 0.63 -16.76
N MET A 176 2.42 0.33 -17.18
CA MET A 176 2.10 -0.40 -18.41
C MET A 176 1.29 0.41 -19.42
N GLY A 177 0.72 1.54 -19.00
CA GLY A 177 -0.05 2.41 -19.89
C GLY A 177 -0.55 3.66 -19.18
N PHE A 178 -0.89 4.68 -19.97
CA PHE A 178 -1.46 5.94 -19.46
C PHE A 178 -2.95 6.10 -19.80
N ASN A 179 -3.50 5.29 -20.71
CA ASN A 179 -4.91 5.34 -21.10
C ASN A 179 -5.51 3.93 -21.32
N PRO A 180 -6.18 3.34 -20.31
CA PRO A 180 -6.26 3.86 -18.95
C PRO A 180 -4.90 3.78 -18.22
N PRO A 181 -4.67 4.60 -17.18
CA PRO A 181 -3.50 4.46 -16.32
C PRO A 181 -3.41 3.05 -15.74
N THR A 182 -2.32 2.33 -16.04
CA THR A 182 -2.19 0.91 -15.75
C THR A 182 -0.81 0.59 -15.20
N VAL A 183 -0.75 -0.26 -14.18
CA VAL A 183 0.49 -0.81 -13.60
C VAL A 183 0.44 -2.33 -13.61
N ALA A 184 1.61 -2.97 -13.61
CA ALA A 184 1.70 -4.40 -13.36
C ALA A 184 2.73 -4.74 -12.27
N ILE A 185 2.41 -5.77 -11.49
CA ILE A 185 3.21 -6.26 -10.37
C ILE A 185 3.35 -7.78 -10.49
N GLY A 186 4.58 -8.27 -10.52
CA GLY A 186 4.89 -9.70 -10.36
C GLY A 186 4.91 -10.07 -8.88
N LEU A 187 4.01 -10.96 -8.47
CA LEU A 187 3.92 -11.54 -7.14
C LEU A 187 4.44 -12.99 -7.18
N CYS A 188 5.70 -13.19 -6.81
CA CYS A 188 6.29 -14.53 -6.77
C CYS A 188 5.58 -15.40 -5.72
N HIS A 189 5.32 -16.64 -6.12
CA HIS A 189 4.76 -17.66 -5.24
C HIS A 189 5.83 -18.15 -4.26
N SER A 190 5.37 -18.71 -3.15
CA SER A 190 6.24 -19.25 -2.11
C SER A 190 5.67 -20.55 -1.58
N ALA A 191 6.48 -21.60 -1.60
CA ALA A 191 6.11 -22.90 -1.06
C ALA A 191 5.78 -22.88 0.45
N SER A 192 6.19 -21.85 1.18
CA SER A 192 5.82 -21.67 2.60
C SER A 192 4.41 -21.13 2.80
N ARG A 193 3.69 -20.79 1.73
CA ARG A 193 2.35 -20.20 1.80
C ARG A 193 1.28 -21.15 1.23
N PRO A 194 0.05 -21.11 1.77
CA PRO A 194 -1.08 -21.84 1.20
C PRO A 194 -1.27 -21.52 -0.28
N GLU A 195 -1.39 -22.56 -1.11
CA GLU A 195 -1.54 -22.46 -2.58
C GLU A 195 -0.40 -21.69 -3.26
N GLY A 196 0.75 -21.51 -2.61
CA GLY A 196 1.85 -20.69 -3.12
C GLY A 196 1.63 -19.17 -2.99
N LYS A 197 0.41 -18.72 -2.67
CA LYS A 197 0.03 -17.30 -2.73
C LYS A 197 0.39 -16.56 -1.45
N LYS A 198 1.04 -15.40 -1.56
CA LYS A 198 1.21 -14.46 -0.43
C LYS A 198 -0.09 -13.71 -0.14
N ASP A 199 -0.22 -13.18 1.07
CA ASP A 199 -1.39 -12.42 1.55
C ASP A 199 -1.80 -11.30 0.58
N THR A 200 -0.84 -10.52 0.06
CA THR A 200 -1.11 -9.48 -0.96
C THR A 200 -1.88 -10.01 -2.18
N LEU A 201 -1.48 -11.16 -2.74
CA LEU A 201 -2.13 -11.74 -3.92
C LEU A 201 -3.55 -12.21 -3.58
N ARG A 202 -3.71 -12.94 -2.47
CA ARG A 202 -5.03 -13.42 -2.02
C ARG A 202 -5.99 -12.27 -1.78
N ASN A 203 -5.54 -11.22 -1.11
CA ASN A 203 -6.35 -10.05 -0.82
C ASN A 203 -6.76 -9.33 -2.11
N ILE A 204 -5.86 -9.23 -3.11
CA ILE A 204 -6.17 -8.64 -4.41
C ILE A 204 -7.19 -9.49 -5.17
N GLU A 205 -7.09 -10.82 -5.13
CA GLU A 205 -8.07 -11.72 -5.77
C GLU A 205 -9.47 -11.55 -5.18
N GLN A 206 -9.56 -11.50 -3.84
CA GLN A 206 -10.81 -11.41 -3.09
C GLN A 206 -11.45 -10.02 -3.17
N THR A 207 -10.67 -8.97 -2.88
CA THR A 207 -11.19 -7.60 -2.74
C THR A 207 -11.12 -6.79 -4.02
N ARG A 208 -10.30 -7.22 -4.98
CA ARG A 208 -10.05 -6.55 -6.27
C ARG A 208 -9.48 -5.14 -6.15
N GLU A 209 -8.92 -4.79 -5.00
CA GLU A 209 -8.45 -3.46 -4.67
C GLU A 209 -7.08 -3.50 -3.98
N PHE A 210 -6.22 -2.52 -4.30
CA PHE A 210 -4.93 -2.34 -3.65
C PHE A 210 -4.46 -0.90 -3.84
N VAL A 211 -3.46 -0.48 -3.06
CA VAL A 211 -2.78 0.80 -3.27
C VAL A 211 -1.30 0.53 -3.46
N VAL A 212 -0.70 1.18 -4.47
CA VAL A 212 0.76 1.26 -4.60
C VAL A 212 1.25 2.56 -3.97
N ASN A 213 2.11 2.45 -2.97
CA ASN A 213 2.75 3.56 -2.29
C ASN A 213 4.21 3.63 -2.78
N ILE A 214 4.73 4.83 -3.07
CA ILE A 214 6.10 4.99 -3.55
C ILE A 214 7.05 5.16 -2.36
N ILE A 215 7.99 4.22 -2.21
CA ILE A 215 8.98 4.27 -1.13
C ILE A 215 9.97 5.40 -1.38
N SER A 216 10.12 6.24 -0.38
CA SER A 216 11.08 7.35 -0.34
C SER A 216 12.10 7.09 0.76
N GLU A 217 13.28 7.71 0.66
CA GLU A 217 14.43 7.42 1.54
C GLU A 217 14.10 7.55 3.04
N TRP A 218 13.22 8.47 3.43
CA TRP A 218 12.92 8.76 4.84
C TRP A 218 12.12 7.70 5.60
N PHE A 219 11.63 6.65 4.94
CA PHE A 219 10.89 5.56 5.60
C PHE A 219 11.28 4.17 5.10
N VAL A 220 12.46 4.05 4.47
CA VAL A 220 12.89 2.81 3.81
C VAL A 220 13.11 1.67 4.81
N GLU A 221 13.58 1.95 6.03
CA GLU A 221 13.79 0.94 7.07
C GLU A 221 12.46 0.33 7.52
N ALA A 222 11.44 1.16 7.74
CA ALA A 222 10.10 0.71 8.10
C ALA A 222 9.48 -0.11 6.96
N ALA A 223 9.62 0.34 5.71
CA ALA A 223 9.13 -0.40 4.54
C ALA A 223 9.88 -1.73 4.34
N ASN A 224 11.19 -1.78 4.60
CA ASN A 224 11.97 -3.02 4.55
C ASN A 224 11.58 -3.97 5.70
N HIS A 225 11.20 -3.45 6.88
CA HIS A 225 10.74 -4.29 7.98
C HIS A 225 9.51 -5.13 7.58
N THR A 226 8.62 -4.60 6.74
CA THR A 226 7.40 -5.33 6.34
C THR A 226 7.66 -6.53 5.42
N CYS A 227 8.87 -6.72 4.89
CA CYS A 227 9.17 -7.87 4.04
C CYS A 227 9.54 -9.14 4.82
N GLY A 228 9.43 -9.13 6.16
CA GLY A 228 9.61 -10.32 6.99
C GLY A 228 8.57 -11.41 6.68
N ASP A 229 8.89 -12.66 7.03
CA ASP A 229 7.99 -13.81 6.81
C ASP A 229 6.96 -13.92 7.94
N TYR A 230 6.06 -12.93 8.04
CA TYR A 230 5.06 -12.87 9.10
C TYR A 230 3.89 -13.84 8.84
N PRO A 231 3.29 -14.44 9.88
CA PRO A 231 2.09 -15.25 9.73
C PRO A 231 0.92 -14.47 9.12
N PRO A 232 -0.02 -15.13 8.42
CA PRO A 232 -1.23 -14.49 7.92
C PRO A 232 -2.02 -13.77 9.03
N GLY A 233 -2.61 -12.63 8.71
CA GLY A 233 -3.40 -11.81 9.64
C GLY A 233 -2.58 -10.90 10.55
N VAL A 234 -1.25 -10.89 10.43
CA VAL A 234 -0.42 -9.84 11.03
C VAL A 234 -0.53 -8.56 10.21
N ASP A 235 -0.79 -7.44 10.88
CA ASP A 235 -0.80 -6.12 10.26
C ASP A 235 0.63 -5.54 10.21
N GLU A 236 1.30 -5.66 9.06
CA GLU A 236 2.69 -5.17 8.94
C GLU A 236 2.79 -3.64 8.94
N MET A 237 1.71 -2.93 8.62
CA MET A 237 1.68 -1.47 8.72
C MET A 237 1.83 -1.05 10.17
N LYS A 238 1.05 -1.67 11.06
CA LYS A 238 1.19 -1.46 12.51
C LYS A 238 2.55 -1.95 13.04
N LEU A 239 3.04 -3.09 12.57
CA LEU A 239 4.31 -3.67 13.02
C LEU A 239 5.51 -2.77 12.70
N SER A 240 5.52 -2.18 11.50
CA SER A 240 6.59 -1.27 11.06
C SER A 240 6.49 0.14 11.63
N GLY A 241 5.40 0.47 12.33
CA GLY A 241 5.15 1.82 12.86
C GLY A 241 4.69 2.83 11.80
N LEU A 242 4.34 2.36 10.60
CA LEU A 242 3.78 3.19 9.53
C LEU A 242 2.30 3.51 9.82
N ASN A 243 1.84 4.65 9.32
CA ASN A 243 0.51 5.15 9.64
C ASN A 243 -0.48 4.95 8.48
N PRO A 244 -1.67 4.37 8.74
CA PRO A 244 -2.70 4.25 7.73
C PRO A 244 -3.30 5.61 7.40
N LEU A 245 -3.44 5.89 6.11
CA LEU A 245 -4.10 7.07 5.57
C LEU A 245 -5.28 6.64 4.69
N PRO A 246 -6.53 7.05 4.95
CA PRO A 246 -7.66 6.60 4.15
C PRO A 246 -7.54 6.88 2.64
N SER A 247 -7.96 5.91 1.85
CA SER A 247 -8.13 6.00 0.39
C SER A 247 -9.48 6.63 0.04
N THR A 248 -9.62 7.12 -1.19
CA THR A 248 -10.81 7.83 -1.68
C THR A 248 -11.69 6.97 -2.60
N LYS A 249 -11.10 6.04 -3.35
CA LYS A 249 -11.73 5.21 -4.39
C LYS A 249 -11.65 3.70 -4.13
N VAL A 250 -10.80 3.27 -3.20
CA VAL A 250 -10.60 1.86 -2.81
C VAL A 250 -10.59 1.69 -1.29
N LYS A 251 -10.77 0.47 -0.78
CA LYS A 251 -10.77 0.15 0.66
C LYS A 251 -9.38 0.13 1.30
N PRO A 252 -8.32 -0.45 0.70
CA PRO A 252 -7.01 -0.50 1.36
C PRO A 252 -6.48 0.89 1.68
N PRO A 253 -5.87 1.11 2.85
CA PRO A 253 -5.34 2.42 3.21
C PRO A 253 -4.08 2.73 2.40
N ARG A 254 -3.78 4.01 2.23
CA ARG A 254 -2.48 4.52 1.79
C ARG A 254 -1.53 4.55 2.99
N VAL A 255 -0.23 4.66 2.72
CA VAL A 255 0.82 4.87 3.74
C VAL A 255 1.02 6.37 3.91
N ALA A 256 0.81 6.91 5.11
CA ALA A 256 0.87 8.36 5.37
C ALA A 256 2.26 8.95 5.09
N GLU A 257 3.33 8.17 5.29
CA GLU A 257 4.71 8.55 5.07
C GLU A 257 5.09 8.61 3.57
N SER A 258 4.29 8.00 2.70
CA SER A 258 4.50 8.03 1.26
C SER A 258 3.99 9.35 0.67
N ALA A 259 4.80 10.03 -0.14
CA ALA A 259 4.40 11.28 -0.79
C ALA A 259 3.59 11.07 -2.08
N VAL A 260 3.61 9.86 -2.64
CA VAL A 260 2.87 9.49 -3.86
C VAL A 260 2.15 8.16 -3.67
N HIS A 261 0.87 8.12 -4.04
CA HIS A 261 0.03 6.92 -3.95
C HIS A 261 -0.76 6.71 -5.24
N LEU A 262 -0.94 5.46 -5.61
CA LEU A 262 -1.76 5.03 -6.74
C LEU A 262 -2.82 4.08 -6.19
N GLU A 263 -4.07 4.55 -6.12
CA GLU A 263 -5.19 3.68 -5.78
C GLU A 263 -5.56 2.84 -7.01
N CYS A 264 -5.64 1.52 -6.86
CA CYS A 264 -5.73 0.59 -7.98
C CYS A 264 -6.91 -0.37 -7.83
N LYS A 265 -7.55 -0.69 -8.97
CA LYS A 265 -8.51 -1.78 -9.10
C LYS A 265 -7.95 -2.89 -9.98
N LEU A 266 -8.14 -4.14 -9.56
CA LEU A 266 -7.67 -5.31 -10.28
C LEU A 266 -8.36 -5.42 -11.64
N ARG A 267 -7.55 -5.44 -12.70
CA ARG A 267 -8.00 -5.71 -14.08
C ARG A 267 -7.92 -7.19 -14.38
N GLU A 268 -6.72 -7.73 -14.31
CA GLU A 268 -6.39 -9.09 -14.75
C GLU A 268 -5.27 -9.67 -13.89
N ILE A 269 -5.20 -11.00 -13.83
CA ILE A 269 -4.07 -11.74 -13.25
C ILE A 269 -3.64 -12.76 -14.31
N HIS A 270 -2.35 -12.74 -14.64
CA HIS A 270 -1.73 -13.71 -15.54
C HIS A 270 -0.73 -14.56 -14.77
N GLU A 271 -0.81 -15.88 -14.90
CA GLU A 271 0.09 -16.81 -14.22
C GLU A 271 1.31 -17.11 -15.09
N VAL A 272 2.49 -17.10 -14.47
CA VAL A 272 3.75 -17.52 -15.07
C VAL A 272 4.06 -18.91 -14.55
N HIS A 273 4.27 -19.84 -15.48
CA HIS A 273 4.55 -21.24 -15.18
C HIS A 273 6.03 -21.56 -15.41
N ASP A 274 6.59 -22.45 -14.60
CA ASP A 274 7.87 -23.07 -14.91
C ASP A 274 7.71 -24.21 -15.93
N THR A 275 8.83 -24.86 -16.27
CA THR A 275 8.87 -25.98 -17.22
C THR A 275 8.10 -27.21 -16.76
N SER A 276 7.80 -27.33 -15.45
CA SER A 276 6.94 -28.39 -14.91
C SER A 276 5.45 -28.07 -14.98
N GLY A 277 5.09 -26.83 -15.34
CA GLY A 277 3.73 -26.31 -15.35
C GLY A 277 3.29 -25.70 -14.02
N ALA A 278 4.16 -25.67 -13.00
CA ALA A 278 3.82 -25.07 -11.71
C ALA A 278 3.81 -23.54 -11.79
N VAL A 279 2.83 -22.90 -11.14
CA VAL A 279 2.77 -21.44 -11.08
C VAL A 279 3.89 -20.92 -10.17
N THR A 280 4.76 -20.08 -10.72
CA THR A 280 5.89 -19.49 -9.98
C THR A 280 5.66 -18.03 -9.65
N THR A 281 4.87 -17.31 -10.45
CA THR A 281 4.59 -15.89 -10.28
C THR A 281 3.21 -15.58 -10.82
N SER A 282 2.45 -14.74 -10.12
CA SER A 282 1.24 -14.13 -10.66
C SER A 282 1.52 -12.67 -11.02
N ILE A 283 1.30 -12.30 -12.28
CA ILE A 283 1.37 -10.93 -12.77
C ILE A 283 0.01 -10.29 -12.56
N VAL A 284 -0.09 -9.40 -11.58
CA VAL A 284 -1.27 -8.59 -11.31
C VAL A 284 -1.23 -7.36 -12.21
N ILE A 285 -2.26 -7.16 -13.02
CA ILE A 285 -2.48 -5.94 -13.79
C ILE A 285 -3.55 -5.12 -13.10
N GLY A 286 -3.20 -3.90 -12.70
CA GLY A 286 -4.10 -2.97 -12.00
C GLY A 286 -4.33 -1.69 -12.80
N GLN A 287 -5.59 -1.25 -12.86
CA GLN A 287 -5.93 0.09 -13.33
C GLN A 287 -5.81 1.08 -12.17
N VAL A 288 -5.04 2.15 -12.36
CA VAL A 288 -4.97 3.25 -11.40
C VAL A 288 -6.21 4.11 -11.54
N VAL A 289 -6.98 4.20 -10.45
CA VAL A 289 -8.25 4.95 -10.39
C VAL A 289 -8.11 6.30 -9.68
N ALA A 290 -7.02 6.51 -8.93
CA ALA A 290 -6.65 7.82 -8.39
C ALA A 290 -5.13 7.91 -8.15
N PHE A 291 -4.57 9.08 -8.43
CA PHE A 291 -3.23 9.46 -8.00
C PHE A 291 -3.34 10.45 -6.85
N HIS A 292 -2.56 10.24 -5.79
CA HIS A 292 -2.33 11.21 -4.72
C HIS A 292 -0.88 11.65 -4.78
N ILE A 293 -0.66 12.96 -4.86
CA ILE A 293 0.67 13.55 -4.94
C ILE A 293 0.72 14.66 -3.89
N ALA A 294 1.59 14.53 -2.90
CA ALA A 294 1.78 15.56 -1.90
C ALA A 294 2.25 16.87 -2.56
N ALA A 295 1.73 18.01 -2.11
CA ALA A 295 2.15 19.32 -2.62
C ALA A 295 3.67 19.54 -2.49
N ALA A 296 4.29 18.93 -1.47
CA ALA A 296 5.72 18.96 -1.22
C ALA A 296 6.57 18.20 -2.26
N VAL A 297 5.97 17.42 -3.15
CA VAL A 297 6.66 16.74 -4.27
C VAL A 297 5.96 16.98 -5.61
N ALA A 298 4.96 17.85 -5.64
CA ALA A 298 4.30 18.24 -6.87
C ALA A 298 5.17 19.25 -7.64
N GLY A 299 5.28 19.05 -8.95
CA GLY A 299 5.93 19.93 -9.89
C GLY A 299 5.07 20.20 -11.13
N ARG A 300 5.64 20.94 -12.08
CA ARG A 300 5.01 21.19 -13.39
C ARG A 300 5.97 20.80 -14.52
N SER A 301 5.46 20.13 -15.53
CA SER A 301 6.20 19.93 -16.78
C SER A 301 6.42 21.27 -17.48
N PRO A 302 7.32 21.35 -18.49
CA PRO A 302 7.46 22.55 -19.33
C PRO A 302 6.13 22.99 -20.00
N SER A 303 5.20 22.05 -20.20
CA SER A 303 3.85 22.30 -20.73
C SER A 303 2.80 22.61 -19.65
N GLY A 304 3.21 22.85 -18.39
CA GLY A 304 2.32 23.19 -17.28
C GLY A 304 1.52 22.02 -16.69
N LYS A 305 1.77 20.78 -17.11
CA LYS A 305 1.06 19.59 -16.60
C LYS A 305 1.59 19.22 -15.21
N LEU A 306 0.72 18.71 -14.34
CA LEU A 306 1.14 18.18 -13.04
C LEU A 306 2.11 17.01 -13.24
N VAL A 307 3.23 17.04 -12.55
CA VAL A 307 4.23 15.95 -12.51
C VAL A 307 4.70 15.76 -11.08
N VAL A 308 5.36 14.63 -10.82
CA VAL A 308 6.08 14.43 -9.57
C VAL A 308 7.50 14.98 -9.74
N ASP A 309 7.91 15.85 -8.83
CA ASP A 309 9.26 16.39 -8.77
C ASP A 309 10.20 15.37 -8.13
N MET A 310 10.99 14.72 -8.99
CA MET A 310 11.95 13.69 -8.59
C MET A 310 13.06 14.21 -7.68
N THR A 311 13.38 15.51 -7.71
CA THR A 311 14.40 16.11 -6.83
C THR A 311 13.94 16.15 -5.38
N ARG A 312 12.61 16.15 -5.16
CA ARG A 312 11.97 16.24 -3.85
C ARG A 312 11.41 14.89 -3.37
N LEU A 313 11.04 14.00 -4.29
CA LEU A 313 10.48 12.69 -3.97
C LEU A 313 11.47 11.76 -3.27
N ALA A 314 12.76 11.82 -3.59
CA ALA A 314 13.80 10.91 -3.09
C ALA A 314 13.39 9.42 -3.08
N PRO A 315 12.93 8.87 -4.22
CA PRO A 315 12.52 7.48 -4.30
C PRO A 315 13.74 6.56 -4.18
N VAL A 316 13.50 5.38 -3.61
CA VAL A 316 14.50 4.30 -3.58
C VAL A 316 14.22 3.29 -4.68
N ALA A 317 15.28 2.66 -5.18
CA ALA A 317 15.18 1.54 -6.10
C ALA A 317 15.80 0.27 -5.52
N ARG A 318 15.32 -0.89 -5.95
CA ARG A 318 15.91 -2.19 -5.61
C ARG A 318 16.87 -2.62 -6.72
N CYS A 319 18.03 -3.12 -6.33
CA CYS A 319 19.07 -3.64 -7.23
C CYS A 319 19.24 -5.16 -7.05
N GLY A 320 20.41 -5.70 -7.39
CA GLY A 320 20.75 -7.10 -7.14
C GLY A 320 20.79 -7.43 -5.64
N GLY A 321 20.26 -8.59 -5.27
CA GLY A 321 20.23 -9.08 -3.89
C GLY A 321 19.47 -8.17 -2.92
N ILE A 322 20.15 -7.80 -1.83
CA ILE A 322 19.61 -6.92 -0.77
C ILE A 322 19.91 -5.43 -0.98
N THR A 323 20.54 -5.08 -2.10
CA THR A 323 21.03 -3.72 -2.36
C THR A 323 19.90 -2.78 -2.77
N TYR A 324 19.89 -1.60 -2.16
CA TYR A 324 19.06 -0.46 -2.55
C TYR A 324 19.93 0.63 -3.19
N ALA A 325 19.34 1.38 -4.13
CA ALA A 325 19.95 2.55 -4.73
C ALA A 325 19.13 3.80 -4.42
N ARG A 326 19.85 4.92 -4.26
CA ARG A 326 19.27 6.27 -4.16
C ARG A 326 19.26 6.94 -5.53
N CYS A 327 18.19 7.64 -5.86
CA CYS A 327 18.14 8.50 -7.03
C CYS A 327 18.71 9.89 -6.70
N THR A 328 20.03 10.08 -6.79
CA THR A 328 20.74 11.30 -6.34
C THR A 328 21.18 12.24 -7.45
N GLU A 329 21.32 11.73 -8.67
CA GLU A 329 21.67 12.52 -9.85
C GLU A 329 20.70 12.20 -10.98
N LEU A 330 20.22 13.25 -11.64
CA LEU A 330 19.25 13.22 -12.73
C LEU A 330 19.85 13.98 -13.91
N TYR A 331 19.51 13.64 -15.14
CA TYR A 331 19.84 14.46 -16.31
C TYR A 331 18.71 14.36 -17.32
N ASP A 332 18.41 15.48 -17.97
CA ASP A 332 17.39 15.53 -19.01
C ASP A 332 17.99 15.19 -20.36
N MET A 333 17.30 14.33 -21.12
CA MET A 333 17.64 14.05 -22.51
C MET A 333 16.44 14.37 -23.40
N ALA A 334 16.65 15.29 -24.33
CA ALA A 334 15.64 15.60 -25.33
C ALA A 334 15.46 14.41 -26.28
N ARG A 335 14.24 14.20 -26.76
CA ARG A 335 13.99 13.23 -27.83
C ARG A 335 14.40 13.84 -29.17
N PRO A 336 15.07 13.10 -30.06
CA PRO A 336 15.29 13.57 -31.42
C PRO A 336 13.96 13.70 -32.15
N ASN A 337 13.91 14.63 -33.11
CA ASN A 337 12.79 14.76 -34.02
C ASN A 337 12.80 13.62 -35.06
N LYS A 338 11.81 13.62 -35.96
CA LYS A 338 11.69 12.61 -37.04
C LYS A 338 12.92 12.54 -37.96
N ASP A 339 13.71 13.61 -38.02
CA ASP A 339 14.90 13.74 -38.87
C ASP A 339 16.19 13.39 -38.10
N GLY A 340 16.07 12.85 -36.87
CA GLY A 340 17.21 12.45 -36.03
C GLY A 340 17.92 13.62 -35.35
N GLN A 341 17.38 14.83 -35.42
CA GLN A 341 17.98 16.03 -34.85
C GLN A 341 17.44 16.29 -33.44
N TYR A 342 18.34 16.59 -32.51
CA TYR A 342 17.96 17.04 -31.18
C TYR A 342 17.51 18.51 -31.22
N PRO A 343 16.46 18.88 -30.47
CA PRO A 343 16.08 20.28 -30.33
C PRO A 343 17.26 21.05 -29.72
N GLN A 344 17.57 22.20 -30.32
CA GLN A 344 18.57 23.10 -29.76
C GLN A 344 18.11 23.56 -28.37
N PRO A 345 19.02 23.71 -27.39
CA PRO A 345 18.67 24.29 -26.10
C PRO A 345 17.97 25.63 -26.34
N SER A 346 16.75 25.79 -25.84
CA SER A 346 16.03 27.05 -26.03
C SER A 346 16.82 28.19 -25.40
N THR A 347 17.23 29.17 -26.20
CA THR A 347 17.92 30.39 -25.73
C THR A 347 16.98 31.38 -25.01
N SER A 348 15.71 31.02 -24.79
CA SER A 348 14.77 31.84 -24.03
C SER A 348 14.92 31.60 -22.53
N PRO A 349 15.14 32.65 -21.71
CA PRO A 349 15.20 32.49 -20.26
C PRO A 349 13.88 31.90 -19.76
N ALA A 350 13.98 30.92 -18.87
CA ALA A 350 12.82 30.35 -18.20
C ALA A 350 11.97 31.47 -17.60
N PRO A 351 10.63 31.46 -17.77
CA PRO A 351 9.78 32.45 -17.14
C PRO A 351 10.00 32.39 -15.62
N ALA A 352 10.21 33.56 -15.01
CA ALA A 352 10.42 33.68 -13.57
C ALA A 352 9.28 32.96 -12.82
N PRO A 353 9.58 32.29 -11.70
CA PRO A 353 8.54 31.63 -10.91
C PRO A 353 7.48 32.66 -10.50
N THR A 354 6.26 32.47 -10.97
CA THR A 354 5.11 33.25 -10.53
C THR A 354 4.90 32.98 -9.05
N LYS A 355 5.12 34.02 -8.23
CA LYS A 355 4.67 34.04 -6.84
C LYS A 355 3.13 34.03 -6.83
N THR A 356 2.53 32.96 -6.35
CA THR A 356 1.18 32.95 -5.75
C THR A 356 1.13 31.89 -4.70
#